data_AF-A0A1M7FUY4-F1
#
_entry.id   AF-A0A1M7FUY4-F1
#
_cell.length_a   1.000
_cell.length_b   1.000
_cell.length_c   1.000
_cell.angle_alpha   90.00
_cell.angle_beta   90.00
_cell.angle_gamma   90.00
#
_symmetry.space_group_name_H-M   'P 1'
#
loop_
_entity.id
_entity.type
_entity.pdbx_description
1 polymer ?
#
loop_
_entity_poly.entity_id
_entity_poly.type
_entity_poly.pdbx_seq_one_letter_code
_entity_poly.pdbx_strand_id
1 'polypeptide(L)'
;MIGRIDTPRLIRQILAWPWLWPLVRLALVSAYLIGGVAKLSDFAGAVAEQERFGLNPGWLWATLAIVIELGGSLLVVANRLVWVGAGGLGVLTFVAMLTANAFWLSTGHEQFVAMNAFFEHLGLIAGLVVASIYAEATASRRNHVS
;
A
#
# COMPACT_ATOMS: atom_id res chain seq x y z
N MET A 1 21.63 7.40 31.30
CA MET A 1 20.20 7.07 31.49
C MET A 1 19.38 8.03 30.65
N ILE A 2 18.86 7.58 29.50
CA ILE A 2 17.91 8.38 28.71
C ILE A 2 16.54 8.16 29.36
N GLY A 3 15.93 9.23 29.90
CA GLY A 3 14.61 9.16 30.50
C GLY A 3 13.57 8.69 29.49
N ARG A 4 12.76 7.69 29.86
CA ARG A 4 11.69 7.18 29.00
C ARG A 4 10.61 8.26 28.92
N ILE A 5 10.45 8.88 27.75
CA ILE A 5 9.34 9.79 27.50
C ILE A 5 8.07 8.93 27.42
N ASP A 6 7.22 9.00 28.43
CA ASP A 6 5.95 8.28 28.44
C ASP A 6 4.94 8.94 27.49
N THR A 7 4.19 8.11 26.76
CA THR A 7 3.10 8.60 25.91
C THR A 7 2.04 9.30 26.75
N PRO A 8 1.67 10.56 26.43
CA PRO A 8 0.60 11.29 27.12
C PRO A 8 -0.70 10.49 27.18
N ARG A 9 -1.45 10.63 28.29
CA ARG A 9 -2.69 9.87 28.55
C ARG A 9 -3.70 9.93 27.40
N LEU A 10 -3.87 11.11 26.80
CA LEU A 10 -4.79 11.33 25.69
C LEU A 10 -4.37 10.55 24.42
N ILE A 11 -3.08 10.57 24.09
CA ILE A 11 -2.54 9.83 22.94
C ILE A 11 -2.68 8.32 23.18
N ARG A 12 -2.44 7.85 24.42
CA ARG A 12 -2.65 6.45 24.78
C ARG A 12 -4.11 6.02 24.62
N GLN A 13 -5.07 6.85 24.99
CA GLN A 13 -6.50 6.55 24.83
C GLN A 13 -6.89 6.44 23.35
N ILE A 14 -6.40 7.36 22.50
CA ILE A 14 -6.62 7.30 21.06
C ILE A 14 -6.01 6.02 20.46
N LEU A 15 -4.75 5.74 20.80
CA LEU A 15 -4.05 4.54 20.32
C LEU A 15 -4.68 3.22 20.82
N ALA A 16 -5.37 3.24 21.96
CA ALA A 16 -6.05 2.08 22.52
C ALA A 16 -7.47 1.88 21.97
N TRP A 17 -7.96 2.74 21.07
CA TRP A 17 -9.31 2.63 20.57
C TRP A 17 -9.46 1.40 19.64
N PRO A 18 -10.33 0.42 19.94
CA PRO A 18 -10.50 -0.79 19.13
C PRO A 18 -10.80 -0.54 17.64
N TRP A 19 -11.44 0.57 17.30
CA TRP A 19 -11.76 0.92 15.91
C TRP A 19 -10.60 1.57 15.14
N LEU A 20 -9.58 2.07 15.84
CA LEU A 20 -8.46 2.73 15.18
C LEU A 20 -7.71 1.76 14.26
N TRP A 21 -7.55 0.51 14.68
CA TRP A 21 -6.81 -0.49 13.92
C TRP A 21 -7.42 -0.82 12.55
N PRO A 22 -8.71 -1.21 12.43
CA PRO A 22 -9.32 -1.43 11.13
C PRO A 22 -9.37 -0.15 10.28
N LEU A 23 -9.55 1.02 10.89
CA LEU A 23 -9.56 2.31 10.17
C LEU A 23 -8.19 2.64 9.56
N VAL A 24 -7.10 2.46 10.31
CA VAL A 24 -5.74 2.70 9.82
C VAL A 24 -5.42 1.78 8.65
N ARG A 25 -5.85 0.51 8.70
CA ARG A 25 -5.64 -0.43 7.59
C ARG A 25 -6.44 -0.05 6.35
N LEU A 26 -7.71 0.31 6.54
CA LEU A 26 -8.55 0.78 5.45
C LEU A 26 -7.96 2.04 4.81
N ALA A 27 -7.52 3.00 5.63
CA ALA A 27 -6.85 4.21 5.16
C ALA A 27 -5.56 3.88 4.40
N LEU A 28 -4.73 2.98 4.93
CA LEU A 28 -3.48 2.56 4.30
C LEU A 28 -3.70 1.93 2.92
N VAL A 29 -4.77 1.15 2.74
CA VAL A 29 -5.06 0.50 1.45
C VAL A 29 -6.05 1.27 0.56
N SER A 30 -6.55 2.42 1.01
CA SER A 30 -7.60 3.17 0.32
C SER A 30 -7.22 3.55 -1.12
N ALA A 31 -5.97 3.95 -1.35
CA ALA A 31 -5.46 4.28 -2.67
C ALA A 31 -5.55 3.09 -3.65
N TYR A 32 -5.24 1.88 -3.19
CA TYR A 32 -5.35 0.66 -4.00
C TYR A 32 -6.79 0.24 -4.23
N LEU A 33 -7.68 0.40 -3.24
CA LEU A 33 -9.11 0.13 -3.42
C LEU A 33 -9.72 1.05 -4.47
N ILE A 34 -9.44 2.35 -4.37
CA ILE A 34 -9.92 3.35 -5.33
C ILE A 34 -9.32 3.06 -6.72
N GLY A 35 -8.01 2.83 -6.80
CA GLY A 35 -7.32 2.49 -8.05
C GLY A 35 -7.87 1.23 -8.72
N GLY A 36 -8.08 0.17 -7.95
CA GLY A 36 -8.58 -1.10 -8.47
C GLY A 36 -10.03 -1.03 -8.93
N VAL A 37 -10.89 -0.31 -8.21
CA VAL A 37 -12.29 -0.06 -8.61
C VAL A 37 -12.34 0.82 -9.86
N ALA A 38 -11.48 1.83 -9.97
CA ALA A 38 -11.38 2.66 -11.17
C ALA A 38 -10.96 1.83 -12.38
N LYS A 39 -9.93 0.98 -12.24
CA LYS A 39 -9.47 0.06 -13.30
C LYS A 39 -10.53 -0.99 -13.67
N LEU A 40 -11.35 -1.45 -12.72
CA LEU A 40 -12.49 -2.32 -13.02
C LEU A 40 -13.57 -1.60 -13.82
N SER A 41 -13.84 -0.35 -13.46
CA SER A 41 -14.89 0.46 -14.09
C SER A 41 -14.50 0.89 -15.51
N ASP A 42 -13.21 1.10 -15.75
CA ASP A 42 -12.63 1.39 -17.07
C ASP A 42 -11.47 0.42 -17.39
N PHE A 43 -11.83 -0.83 -17.65
CA PHE A 43 -10.83 -1.86 -17.96
C PHE A 43 -10.07 -1.55 -19.26
N ALA A 44 -10.74 -0.98 -20.25
CA ALA A 44 -10.09 -0.61 -21.51
C ALA A 44 -9.02 0.47 -21.29
N GLY A 45 -9.32 1.49 -20.48
CA GLY A 45 -8.33 2.48 -20.06
C GLY A 45 -7.17 1.87 -19.29
N ALA A 46 -7.44 0.91 -18.40
CA ALA A 46 -6.40 0.19 -17.68
C ALA A 46 -5.47 -0.61 -18.61
N VAL A 47 -6.02 -1.30 -19.63
CA VAL A 47 -5.22 -2.00 -20.65
C VAL A 47 -4.33 -1.02 -21.41
N ALA A 48 -4.88 0.08 -21.89
CA ALA A 48 -4.13 1.09 -22.64
C ALA A 48 -3.03 1.75 -21.78
N GLU A 49 -3.25 1.91 -20.48
CA GLU A 49 -2.22 2.35 -19.54
C GLU A 49 -1.05 1.36 -19.46
N GLN A 50 -1.33 0.06 -19.33
CA GLN A 50 -0.26 -0.95 -19.27
C GLN A 50 0.55 -0.98 -20.58
N GLU A 51 -0.12 -0.90 -21.73
CA GLU A 51 0.57 -0.90 -23.04
C GLU A 51 1.41 0.35 -23.25
N ARG A 52 1.00 1.51 -22.74
CA ARG A 52 1.81 2.74 -22.72
C ARG A 52 3.12 2.57 -21.94
N PHE A 53 3.11 1.73 -20.89
CA PHE A 53 4.32 1.34 -20.16
C PHE A 53 5.10 0.20 -20.84
N GLY A 54 4.72 -0.22 -22.04
CA GLY A 54 5.37 -1.29 -22.79
C GLY A 54 4.96 -2.70 -22.35
N LEU A 55 4.02 -2.84 -21.41
CA LEU A 55 3.58 -4.11 -20.87
C LEU A 55 2.59 -4.78 -21.81
N ASN A 56 3.10 -5.69 -22.65
CA ASN A 56 2.30 -6.43 -23.63
C ASN A 56 2.19 -7.93 -23.25
N PRO A 57 1.00 -8.55 -23.33
CA PRO A 57 -0.29 -7.94 -23.70
C PRO A 57 -0.92 -7.17 -22.52
N GLY A 58 -1.46 -5.97 -22.76
CA GLY A 58 -1.90 -5.06 -21.68
C GLY A 58 -3.01 -5.60 -20.79
N TRP A 59 -3.92 -6.39 -21.36
CA TRP A 59 -5.04 -6.98 -20.61
C TRP A 59 -4.58 -7.90 -19.48
N LEU A 60 -3.46 -8.61 -19.66
CA LEU A 60 -2.92 -9.50 -18.64
C LEU A 60 -2.40 -8.69 -17.46
N TRP A 61 -1.61 -7.66 -17.73
CA TRP A 61 -1.04 -6.78 -16.71
C TRP A 61 -2.10 -5.96 -15.99
N ALA A 62 -3.13 -5.48 -16.71
CA ALA A 62 -4.25 -4.77 -16.12
C ALA A 62 -5.05 -5.68 -15.18
N THR A 63 -5.29 -6.92 -15.59
CA THR A 63 -5.96 -7.93 -14.75
C THR A 63 -5.14 -8.23 -13.50
N LEU A 64 -3.83 -8.43 -13.63
CA LEU A 64 -2.93 -8.65 -12.49
C LEU A 64 -2.94 -7.46 -11.53
N ALA A 65 -2.85 -6.24 -12.04
CA ALA A 65 -2.90 -5.03 -11.22
C ALA A 65 -4.21 -4.95 -10.43
N ILE A 66 -5.37 -5.15 -11.07
CA ILE A 66 -6.68 -5.16 -10.42
C ILE A 66 -6.75 -6.23 -9.33
N VAL A 67 -6.32 -7.45 -9.64
CA VAL A 67 -6.36 -8.58 -8.69
C VAL A 67 -5.48 -8.31 -7.48
N ILE A 68 -4.29 -7.74 -7.68
CA ILE A 68 -3.36 -7.39 -6.59
C ILE A 68 -3.90 -6.21 -5.79
N GLU A 69 -4.38 -5.15 -6.44
CA GLU A 69 -4.93 -3.96 -5.78
C GLU A 69 -6.13 -4.31 -4.90
N LEU A 70 -7.11 -5.04 -5.43
CA LEU A 70 -8.32 -5.38 -4.68
C LEU A 70 -8.11 -6.56 -3.74
N GLY A 71 -7.51 -7.64 -4.24
CA GLY A 71 -7.23 -8.84 -3.44
C GLY A 71 -6.28 -8.55 -2.29
N GLY A 72 -5.18 -7.84 -2.56
CA GLY A 72 -4.22 -7.43 -1.54
C GLY A 72 -4.83 -6.51 -0.50
N SER A 73 -5.65 -5.54 -0.91
CA SER A 73 -6.37 -4.65 0.02
C SER A 73 -7.33 -5.40 0.93
N LEU A 74 -8.10 -6.34 0.38
CA LEU A 74 -9.03 -7.16 1.16
C LEU A 74 -8.29 -8.03 2.18
N LEU A 75 -7.14 -8.62 1.83
CA LEU A 75 -6.31 -9.40 2.75
C LEU A 75 -5.81 -8.54 3.94
N VAL A 76 -5.33 -7.33 3.65
CA VAL A 76 -4.85 -6.39 4.67
C VAL A 76 -5.99 -5.94 5.60
N VAL A 77 -7.14 -5.54 5.04
CA VAL A 77 -8.31 -5.10 5.81
C VAL A 77 -8.88 -6.23 6.67
N ALA A 78 -9.01 -7.43 6.11
CA ALA A 78 -9.55 -8.61 6.81
C ALA A 78 -8.59 -9.19 7.86
N ASN A 79 -7.36 -8.67 7.99
CA ASN A 79 -6.31 -9.23 8.85
C ASN A 79 -5.94 -10.69 8.52
N ARG A 80 -6.02 -11.09 7.24
CA ARG A 80 -5.73 -12.46 6.83
C ARG A 80 -4.62 -12.45 5.80
N LEU A 81 -3.59 -13.27 6.01
CA LEU A 81 -2.41 -13.34 5.13
C LEU A 81 -1.87 -11.94 4.78
N VAL A 82 -1.79 -11.06 5.79
CA VAL A 82 -1.43 -9.64 5.61
C VAL A 82 -0.08 -9.50 4.89
N TRP A 83 0.85 -10.43 5.12
CA TRP A 83 2.14 -10.44 4.43
C TRP A 83 2.01 -10.63 2.90
N VAL A 84 1.06 -11.45 2.45
CA VAL A 84 0.79 -11.65 1.02
C VAL A 84 0.19 -10.40 0.42
N GLY A 85 -0.82 -9.83 1.09
CA GLY A 85 -1.48 -8.61 0.62
C GLY A 85 -0.53 -7.41 0.59
N ALA A 86 0.18 -7.16 1.70
CA ALA A 86 1.16 -6.09 1.81
C ALA A 86 2.34 -6.29 0.86
N GLY A 87 2.80 -7.52 0.68
CA GLY A 87 3.87 -7.86 -0.27
C GLY A 87 3.46 -7.61 -1.72
N GLY A 88 2.29 -8.09 -2.13
CA GLY A 88 1.76 -7.89 -3.48
C GLY A 88 1.54 -6.41 -3.80
N LEU A 89 0.85 -5.68 -2.91
CA LEU A 89 0.64 -4.24 -3.04
C LEU A 89 1.99 -3.48 -3.06
N GLY A 90 2.92 -3.85 -2.18
CA GLY A 90 4.23 -3.21 -2.09
C GLY A 90 5.06 -3.39 -3.37
N VAL A 91 5.09 -4.61 -3.93
CA VAL A 91 5.80 -4.90 -5.19
C VAL A 91 5.16 -4.15 -6.35
N LEU A 92 3.82 -4.16 -6.46
CA LEU A 92 3.11 -3.42 -7.50
C LEU A 92 3.44 -1.92 -7.44
N THR A 93 3.39 -1.34 -6.23
CA THR A 93 3.70 0.08 -5.99
C THR A 93 5.14 0.41 -6.30
N PHE A 94 6.07 -0.48 -5.94
CA PHE A 94 7.49 -0.32 -6.20
C PHE A 94 7.79 -0.29 -7.70
N VAL A 95 7.19 -1.21 -8.46
CA VAL A 95 7.31 -1.23 -9.92
C VAL A 95 6.70 0.03 -10.52
N ALA A 96 5.47 0.38 -10.12
CA ALA A 96 4.77 1.55 -10.62
C ALA A 96 5.53 2.86 -10.36
N MET A 97 6.11 3.06 -9.17
CA MET A 97 6.87 4.29 -8.91
C MET A 97 8.17 4.37 -9.72
N LEU A 98 8.84 3.24 -9.99
CA LEU A 98 10.04 3.23 -10.82
C LEU A 98 9.75 3.53 -12.30
N THR A 99 8.57 3.14 -12.80
CA THR A 99 8.19 3.33 -14.20
C THR A 99 7.44 4.65 -14.43
N ALA A 100 6.46 4.97 -13.59
CA ALA A 100 5.60 6.13 -13.76
C ALA A 100 6.16 7.42 -13.12
N ASN A 101 6.94 7.29 -12.04
CA ASN A 101 7.49 8.42 -11.28
C ASN A 101 9.01 8.51 -11.42
N ALA A 102 9.54 8.14 -12.58
CA ALA A 102 10.97 8.18 -12.90
C ALA A 102 11.48 9.63 -13.05
N PHE A 103 11.52 10.37 -11.94
CA PHE A 103 11.83 11.81 -11.90
C PHE A 103 13.21 12.17 -12.46
N TRP A 104 14.14 11.21 -12.51
CA TRP A 104 15.46 11.36 -13.13
C TRP A 104 15.42 11.49 -14.66
N LEU A 105 14.28 11.20 -15.29
CA LEU A 105 14.06 11.36 -16.73
C LEU A 105 13.36 12.68 -17.09
N SER A 106 12.87 13.44 -16.10
CA SER A 106 12.11 14.68 -16.27
C SER A 106 12.94 15.90 -15.85
N THR A 107 12.54 17.09 -16.31
CA THR A 107 13.18 18.37 -15.90
C THR A 107 12.13 19.42 -15.52
N GLY A 108 12.53 20.44 -14.76
CA GLY A 108 11.65 21.55 -14.38
C GLY A 108 10.53 21.13 -13.43
N HIS A 109 9.32 21.63 -13.66
CA HIS A 109 8.18 21.41 -12.76
C HIS A 109 7.75 19.92 -12.69
N GLU A 110 7.80 19.21 -13.81
CA GLU A 110 7.40 17.79 -13.89
C GLU A 110 8.32 16.90 -13.04
N GLN A 111 9.62 17.21 -12.98
CA GLN A 111 10.55 16.51 -12.12
C GLN A 111 10.16 16.60 -10.63
N PHE A 112 9.74 17.77 -10.17
CA PHE A 112 9.34 17.97 -8.78
C PHE A 112 8.06 17.18 -8.45
N VAL A 113 7.08 17.20 -9.35
CA VAL A 113 5.83 16.44 -9.21
C VAL A 113 6.11 14.93 -9.15
N ALA A 114 6.91 14.41 -10.09
CA ALA A 114 7.29 13.00 -10.14
C ALA A 114 8.09 12.59 -8.89
N MET A 115 9.01 13.45 -8.42
CA MET A 115 9.79 13.18 -7.21
C MET A 115 8.90 13.09 -5.96
N ASN A 116 7.94 14.01 -5.79
CA ASN A 116 7.00 13.94 -4.67
C ASN A 116 6.16 12.65 -4.73
N ALA A 117 5.59 12.34 -5.89
CA ALA A 117 4.82 11.11 -6.08
C ALA A 117 5.65 9.87 -5.77
N PHE A 118 6.92 9.83 -6.20
CA PHE A 118 7.85 8.73 -5.88
C PHE A 118 8.00 8.51 -4.37
N PHE A 119 8.24 9.57 -3.60
CA PHE A 119 8.43 9.46 -2.15
C PHE A 119 7.12 9.20 -1.39
N GLU A 120 5.98 9.65 -1.90
CA GLU A 120 4.67 9.26 -1.38
C GLU A 120 4.44 7.75 -1.52
N HIS A 121 4.77 7.18 -2.68
CA HIS A 121 4.65 5.74 -2.94
C HIS A 121 5.63 4.94 -2.05
N LEU A 122 6.86 5.42 -1.89
CA LEU A 122 7.82 4.81 -0.97
C LEU A 122 7.32 4.82 0.48
N GLY A 123 6.68 5.91 0.91
CA GLY A 123 6.02 6.01 2.21
C GLY A 123 4.89 5.01 2.39
N LEU A 124 4.06 4.80 1.36
CA LEU A 124 2.99 3.79 1.37
C LEU A 124 3.55 2.37 1.49
N ILE A 125 4.63 2.06 0.76
CA ILE A 125 5.32 0.77 0.87
C ILE A 125 5.82 0.56 2.31
N ALA A 126 6.46 1.57 2.91
CA ALA A 126 6.89 1.49 4.30
C ALA A 126 5.71 1.25 5.27
N GLY A 127 4.57 1.90 5.04
CA GLY A 127 3.34 1.68 5.80
C GLY A 127 2.82 0.23 5.70
N LEU A 128 2.83 -0.35 4.50
CA LEU A 128 2.46 -1.74 4.26
C LEU A 128 3.41 -2.72 4.97
N VAL A 129 4.71 -2.46 4.93
CA VAL A 129 5.72 -3.26 5.64
C VAL A 129 5.47 -3.22 7.15
N VAL A 130 5.26 -2.04 7.73
CA VAL A 130 4.94 -1.88 9.15
C VAL A 130 3.65 -2.62 9.52
N ALA A 131 2.61 -2.54 8.69
CA ALA A 131 1.36 -3.26 8.91
C ALA A 131 1.57 -4.79 8.91
N SER A 132 2.43 -5.30 8.01
CA SER A 132 2.81 -6.71 7.95
C SER A 132 3.59 -7.14 9.19
N ILE A 133 4.61 -6.38 9.61
CA ILE A 133 5.39 -6.64 10.83
C ILE A 133 4.48 -6.70 12.05
N TYR A 134 3.56 -5.75 12.18
CA TYR A 134 2.63 -5.71 13.31
C TYR A 134 1.67 -6.90 13.31
N ALA A 135 1.14 -7.29 12.13
CA ALA A 135 0.27 -8.45 12.00
C ALA A 135 0.99 -9.74 12.44
N GLU A 136 2.24 -9.92 12.02
CA GLU A 136 3.07 -11.08 12.39
C GLU A 136 3.37 -11.10 13.90
N ALA A 137 3.79 -9.96 14.47
CA ALA A 137 4.06 -9.86 15.90
C ALA A 137 2.82 -10.20 16.76
N THR A 138 1.62 -9.82 16.29
CA THR A 138 0.36 -10.11 16.97
C THR A 138 -0.01 -11.59 16.85
N ALA A 139 0.22 -12.21 15.69
CA ALA A 139 -0.03 -13.64 15.47
C ALA A 139 0.88 -14.52 16.34
N SER A 140 2.18 -14.21 16.40
CA SER A 140 3.15 -14.94 17.22
C SER A 140 2.84 -14.86 18.71
N ARG A 141 2.39 -13.70 19.22
CA ARG A 141 1.94 -13.56 20.61
C ARG A 141 0.76 -14.46 20.95
N ARG A 142 -0.17 -14.64 20.01
CA ARG A 142 -1.35 -15.51 20.22
C ARG A 142 -0.95 -16.98 20.36
N ASN A 143 0.05 -17.42 19.61
CA ASN A 143 0.50 -18.82 19.57
C ASN A 143 1.33 -19.22 20.80
N HIS A 144 1.91 -18.27 21.55
CA HIS A 144 2.64 -18.56 22.80
C HIS A 144 1.76 -18.63 24.05
N VAL A 145 0.49 -18.23 23.95
CA VAL A 145 -0.47 -18.21 25.07
C VAL A 145 -1.45 -19.40 25.01
N SER A 146 -1.48 -20.12 23.89
CA SER A 146 -2.23 -21.38 23.70
C SER A 146 -1.38 -22.59 24.05
#